data_AF-A0A9E5WNJ8-F1
#
_entry.id   AF-A0A9E5WNJ8-F1
#
_cell.length_a   1.000
_cell.length_b   1.000
_cell.length_c   1.000
_cell.angle_alpha   90.00
_cell.angle_beta   90.00
_cell.angle_gamma   90.00
#
_symmetry.space_group_name_H-M   'P 1'
#
loop_
_entity.id
_entity.type
_entity.pdbx_description
1 polymer ?
#
loop_
_entity_poly.entity_id
_entity_poly.type
_entity_poly.pdbx_seq_one_letter_code
_entity_poly.pdbx_strand_id
1 'polypeptide(L)'
;MAKTSHKYLAEASVWYLYSRSAVDRILKFNPEARFIVCLRNPVDMFASLHPQQVFSGLEGEKDIEKAWNLSDARKAGSFAGIKKIRGKGDPGHMAYQHSCLLGQQVEDLLAKVPRTHVMFLLIEDMRDAPEVVFSDICTFLEIENTASSTDFQVLNTARKPRSRKINKRLEWLERNRLLPKRWIEKMFKANMSTTGNPPLRPEFREIVRKHFRSDVELLQNLIGRDLSRWLDD
;
A
#
# COMPACT_ATOMS: atom_id res chain seq x y z
N MET A 1 -37.90 -10.92 4.53
CA MET A 1 -36.57 -10.75 3.90
C MET A 1 -35.53 -11.21 4.90
N ALA A 2 -34.85 -12.33 4.65
CA ALA A 2 -33.82 -12.83 5.55
C ALA A 2 -32.68 -11.81 5.61
N LYS A 3 -32.42 -11.26 6.81
CA LYS A 3 -31.16 -10.58 7.08
C LYS A 3 -30.08 -11.63 6.92
N THR A 4 -29.25 -11.53 5.89
CA THR A 4 -28.05 -12.35 5.77
C THR A 4 -27.22 -12.15 7.02
N SER A 5 -27.12 -13.18 7.86
CA SER A 5 -26.19 -13.21 9.00
C SER A 5 -24.79 -13.38 8.42
N HIS A 6 -24.02 -12.31 8.41
CA HIS A 6 -22.63 -12.35 7.98
C HIS A 6 -21.76 -12.82 9.15
N LYS A 7 -20.89 -13.80 8.93
CA LYS A 7 -19.98 -14.31 9.98
C LYS A 7 -18.90 -13.28 10.37
N TYR A 8 -18.47 -12.45 9.41
CA TYR A 8 -17.46 -11.41 9.62
C TYR A 8 -17.91 -10.08 9.01
N LEU A 9 -17.47 -8.99 9.63
CA LEU A 9 -17.41 -7.66 9.05
C LEU A 9 -15.93 -7.30 8.89
N ALA A 10 -15.54 -6.88 7.68
CA ALA A 10 -14.16 -6.56 7.36
C ALA A 10 -14.04 -5.11 6.89
N GLU A 11 -12.90 -4.50 7.18
CA GLU A 11 -12.47 -3.20 6.65
C GLU A 11 -10.97 -3.29 6.34
N ALA A 12 -10.51 -2.50 5.38
CA ALA A 12 -9.12 -2.53 4.94
C ALA A 12 -8.59 -1.11 4.70
N SER A 13 -7.58 -0.74 5.50
CA SER A 13 -6.89 0.54 5.38
C SER A 13 -5.37 0.33 5.28
N VAL A 14 -4.78 0.83 4.20
CA VAL A 14 -3.37 0.59 3.82
C VAL A 14 -2.32 1.16 4.80
N TRP A 15 -2.73 2.02 5.74
CA TRP A 15 -1.84 2.68 6.71
C TRP A 15 -1.99 2.16 8.14
N TYR A 16 -2.81 1.14 8.41
CA TYR A 16 -2.97 0.61 9.77
C TYR A 16 -1.70 0.01 10.32
N LEU A 17 -0.98 -0.77 9.51
CA LEU A 17 0.27 -1.41 9.93
C LEU A 17 1.34 -0.37 10.34
N TYR A 18 1.40 0.76 9.62
CA TYR A 18 2.31 1.89 9.92
C TYR A 18 1.86 2.74 11.12
N SER A 19 0.56 2.79 11.41
CA SER A 19 0.00 3.72 12.39
C SER A 19 0.29 3.29 13.83
N ARG A 20 0.92 4.19 14.60
CA ARG A 20 1.25 3.97 16.02
C ARG A 20 0.04 3.71 16.93
N SER A 21 -1.18 4.04 16.49
CA SER A 21 -2.39 3.93 17.32
C SER A 21 -3.49 3.06 16.70
N ALA A 22 -3.34 2.59 15.46
CA ALA A 22 -4.39 1.85 14.79
C ALA A 22 -4.68 0.52 15.49
N VAL A 23 -3.63 -0.28 15.76
CA VAL A 23 -3.77 -1.59 16.42
C VAL A 23 -4.44 -1.45 17.79
N ASP A 24 -4.02 -0.50 18.62
CA ASP A 24 -4.61 -0.28 19.95
C ASP A 24 -6.10 0.12 19.85
N ARG A 25 -6.45 0.94 18.87
CA ARG A 25 -7.85 1.35 18.64
C ARG A 25 -8.70 0.19 18.12
N ILE A 26 -8.16 -0.65 17.24
CA ILE A 26 -8.83 -1.85 16.73
C ILE A 26 -9.08 -2.82 17.88
N LEU A 27 -8.08 -3.11 18.70
CA LEU A 27 -8.21 -4.00 19.86
C LEU A 27 -9.15 -3.43 20.93
N LYS A 28 -9.17 -2.11 21.12
CA LYS A 28 -10.16 -1.46 22.01
C LYS A 28 -11.59 -1.63 21.50
N PHE A 29 -11.79 -1.60 20.18
CA PHE A 29 -13.10 -1.80 19.57
C PHE A 29 -13.52 -3.28 19.58
N ASN A 30 -12.60 -4.17 19.23
CA ASN A 30 -12.78 -5.62 19.24
C ASN A 30 -11.47 -6.31 19.66
N PRO A 31 -11.37 -6.81 20.91
CA PRO A 31 -10.19 -7.53 21.39
C PRO A 31 -9.90 -8.82 20.62
N GLU A 32 -10.93 -9.44 20.02
CA GLU A 32 -10.84 -10.67 19.23
C GLU A 32 -10.66 -10.40 17.73
N ALA A 33 -10.25 -9.19 17.35
CA ALA A 33 -10.01 -8.85 15.96
C ALA A 33 -8.92 -9.76 15.35
N ARG A 34 -9.19 -10.27 14.15
CA ARG A 34 -8.22 -10.96 13.30
C ARG A 34 -7.64 -9.96 12.29
N PHE A 35 -6.36 -10.11 11.99
CA PHE A 35 -5.60 -9.22 11.11
C PHE A 35 -5.09 -10.01 9.91
N ILE A 36 -5.31 -9.48 8.71
CA ILE A 36 -4.70 -9.98 7.48
C ILE A 36 -3.76 -8.87 6.97
N VAL A 37 -2.48 -9.19 6.85
CA VAL A 37 -1.42 -8.25 6.48
C VAL A 37 -0.83 -8.67 5.15
N CYS A 38 -1.05 -7.86 4.12
CA CYS A 38 -0.48 -8.06 2.79
C CYS A 38 0.86 -7.33 2.67
N LEU A 39 1.94 -8.11 2.58
CA LEU A 39 3.33 -7.66 2.49
C LEU A 39 3.83 -7.72 1.05
N ARG A 40 4.90 -6.98 0.78
CA ARG A 40 5.57 -6.89 -0.53
C ARG A 40 7.01 -6.47 -0.34
N ASN A 41 7.87 -6.74 -1.31
CA ASN A 41 9.24 -6.25 -1.30
C ASN A 41 9.27 -4.72 -1.05
N PRO A 42 9.99 -4.22 -0.02
CA PRO A 42 10.01 -2.80 0.34
C PRO A 42 10.66 -1.91 -0.72
N VAL A 43 11.59 -2.44 -1.53
CA VAL A 43 12.16 -1.74 -2.69
C VAL A 43 11.07 -1.44 -3.72
N ASP A 44 10.27 -2.46 -4.05
CA ASP A 44 9.16 -2.31 -4.99
C ASP A 44 8.01 -1.52 -4.36
N MET A 45 7.80 -1.62 -3.03
CA MET A 45 6.93 -0.75 -2.22
C MET A 45 7.22 0.70 -2.46
N PHE A 46 8.45 1.11 -2.21
CA PHE A 46 8.88 2.48 -2.41
C PHE A 46 8.73 2.91 -3.88
N ALA A 47 9.19 2.09 -4.82
CA ALA A 47 9.13 2.39 -6.26
C ALA A 47 7.69 2.59 -6.78
N SER A 48 6.68 1.99 -6.15
CA SER A 48 5.28 2.22 -6.51
C SER A 48 4.55 3.24 -5.64
N LEU A 49 4.95 3.41 -4.38
CA LEU A 49 4.32 4.36 -3.47
C LEU A 49 4.62 5.81 -3.89
N HIS A 50 5.87 6.15 -4.21
CA HIS A 50 6.24 7.52 -4.58
C HIS A 50 5.46 8.04 -5.80
N PRO A 51 5.41 7.34 -6.95
CA PRO A 51 4.60 7.78 -8.09
C PRO A 51 3.11 7.88 -7.78
N GLN A 52 2.59 6.99 -6.92
CA GLN A 52 1.19 7.03 -6.49
C GLN A 52 0.92 8.28 -5.64
N GLN A 53 1.84 8.68 -4.75
CA GLN A 53 1.73 9.91 -3.97
C GLN A 53 1.88 11.16 -4.84
N VAL A 54 2.71 11.11 -5.88
CA VAL A 54 2.81 12.20 -6.86
C VAL A 54 1.51 12.33 -7.65
N PHE A 55 0.91 11.21 -8.02
CA PHE A 55 -0.37 11.16 -8.74
C PHE A 55 -1.55 11.63 -7.88
N SER A 56 -1.61 11.23 -6.60
CA SER A 56 -2.63 11.67 -5.64
C SER A 56 -2.50 13.15 -5.28
N GLY A 57 -1.37 13.78 -5.64
CA GLY A 57 -1.08 15.18 -5.39
C GLY A 57 -0.52 15.46 -4.00
N LEU A 58 -0.24 14.42 -3.19
CA LEU A 58 0.35 14.56 -1.85
C LEU A 58 1.86 14.82 -1.93
N GLU A 59 2.57 14.06 -2.75
CA GLU A 59 4.00 14.25 -3.01
C GLU A 59 4.20 15.35 -4.06
N GLY A 60 4.97 16.37 -3.69
CA GLY A 60 5.37 17.47 -4.55
C GLY A 60 6.76 17.26 -5.16
N GLU A 61 7.63 16.46 -4.53
CA GLU A 61 8.94 16.11 -5.07
C GLU A 61 8.82 14.95 -6.07
N LYS A 62 9.11 15.23 -7.34
CA LYS A 62 8.91 14.27 -8.44
C LYS A 62 10.14 13.42 -8.69
N ASP A 63 11.29 13.88 -8.25
CA ASP A 63 12.52 13.11 -8.27
C ASP A 63 12.48 12.11 -7.11
N ILE A 64 12.45 10.82 -7.44
CA ILE A 64 12.29 9.75 -6.46
C ILE A 64 13.47 9.68 -5.48
N GLU A 65 14.68 10.01 -5.93
CA GLU A 65 15.90 9.98 -5.12
C GLU A 65 15.96 11.18 -4.17
N LYS A 66 15.54 12.36 -4.65
CA LYS A 66 15.36 13.52 -3.74
C LYS A 66 14.27 13.25 -2.72
N ALA A 67 13.16 12.66 -3.12
CA ALA A 67 12.06 12.33 -2.20
C ALA A 67 12.49 11.31 -1.14
N TRP A 68 13.32 10.32 -1.51
CA TRP A 68 13.95 9.39 -0.58
C TRP A 68 14.80 10.10 0.48
N ASN A 69 15.67 11.02 0.06
CA ASN A 69 16.55 11.76 0.98
C ASN A 69 15.82 12.74 1.91
N LEU A 70 14.54 13.02 1.68
CA LEU A 70 13.72 13.83 2.59
C LEU A 70 13.10 13.01 3.74
N SER A 71 13.32 11.70 3.78
CA SER A 71 12.59 10.81 4.67
C SER A 71 12.78 11.09 6.16
N ASP A 72 14.01 11.36 6.60
CA ASP A 72 14.29 11.66 8.02
C ASP A 72 13.59 12.94 8.49
N ALA A 73 13.69 14.01 7.70
CA ALA A 73 12.99 15.26 7.98
C ALA A 73 11.47 15.04 8.04
N ARG A 74 10.93 14.23 7.11
CA ARG A 74 9.49 13.90 7.06
C ARG A 74 9.03 13.07 8.24
N LYS A 75 9.83 12.09 8.70
CA LYS A 75 9.60 11.33 9.93
C LYS A 75 9.59 12.23 11.16
N ALA A 76 10.42 13.27 11.19
CA ALA A 76 10.43 14.29 12.24
C ALA A 76 9.26 15.30 12.16
N GLY A 77 8.34 15.14 11.20
CA GLY A 77 7.16 16.01 11.03
C GLY A 77 7.31 17.12 10.00
N SER A 78 8.44 17.19 9.28
CA SER A 78 8.62 18.17 8.20
C SER A 78 7.76 17.84 6.99
N PHE A 79 7.15 18.86 6.40
CA PHE A 79 6.40 18.75 5.15
C PHE A 79 7.27 19.02 3.91
N ALA A 80 8.59 18.78 4.00
CA ALA A 80 9.51 19.06 2.90
C ALA A 80 9.10 18.32 1.61
N GLY A 81 8.89 19.07 0.53
CA GLY A 81 8.42 18.55 -0.74
C GLY A 81 6.98 18.02 -0.74
N ILE A 82 6.23 18.12 0.37
CA ILE A 82 4.85 17.62 0.48
C ILE A 82 3.88 18.79 0.30
N LYS A 83 2.82 18.58 -0.49
CA LYS A 83 1.75 19.58 -0.59
C LYS A 83 0.88 19.50 0.65
N LYS A 84 0.91 20.56 1.47
CA LYS A 84 0.00 20.70 2.61
C LYS A 84 -1.44 20.81 2.10
N ILE A 85 -2.21 19.76 2.27
CA ILE A 85 -3.66 19.77 2.06
C ILE A 85 -4.29 19.83 3.45
N ARG A 86 -5.15 20.82 3.73
CA ARG A 86 -5.82 20.95 5.04
C ARG A 86 -6.48 19.61 5.41
N GLY A 87 -6.10 19.07 6.58
CA GLY A 87 -6.63 17.81 7.11
C GLY A 87 -6.14 16.54 6.41
N LYS A 88 -5.15 16.61 5.51
CA LYS A 88 -4.58 15.44 4.82
C LYS A 88 -3.05 15.46 4.82
N GLY A 89 -2.48 14.28 5.06
CA GLY A 89 -1.06 13.99 4.88
C GLY A 89 -0.28 14.04 6.19
N ASP A 90 -0.15 12.89 6.85
CA ASP A 90 0.96 12.67 7.77
C ASP A 90 2.24 12.63 6.93
N PRO A 91 3.22 13.53 7.16
CA PRO A 91 4.48 13.52 6.41
C PRO A 91 5.23 12.18 6.54
N GLY A 92 5.01 11.45 7.63
CA GLY A 92 5.53 10.11 7.84
C GLY A 92 5.11 9.10 6.76
N HIS A 93 3.93 9.26 6.14
CA HIS A 93 3.52 8.40 5.02
C HIS A 93 4.43 8.54 3.79
N MET A 94 5.09 9.69 3.61
CA MET A 94 6.04 9.98 2.54
C MET A 94 7.50 9.95 3.02
N ALA A 95 7.74 9.49 4.26
CA ALA A 95 9.07 9.23 4.77
C ALA A 95 9.53 7.83 4.35
N TYR A 96 9.81 7.63 3.06
CA TYR A 96 9.94 6.32 2.42
C TYR A 96 10.97 5.39 3.06
N GLN A 97 12.08 5.92 3.60
CA GLN A 97 13.07 5.14 4.37
C GLN A 97 12.49 4.49 5.64
N HIS A 98 11.35 4.99 6.13
CA HIS A 98 10.73 4.60 7.39
C HIS A 98 9.35 3.98 7.18
N SER A 99 8.54 4.52 6.26
CA SER A 99 7.20 4.01 5.98
C SER A 99 7.18 2.67 5.27
N CYS A 100 8.31 2.25 4.70
CA CYS A 100 8.48 0.94 4.06
C CYS A 100 9.26 -0.06 4.94
N LEU A 101 9.54 0.26 6.21
CA LEU A 101 10.12 -0.70 7.17
C LEU A 101 9.05 -1.68 7.66
N LEU A 102 8.79 -2.72 6.88
CA LEU A 102 7.72 -3.68 7.14
C LEU A 102 8.08 -4.64 8.28
N GLY A 103 9.36 -4.97 8.47
CA GLY A 103 9.83 -5.80 9.59
C GLY A 103 9.50 -5.14 10.92
N GLN A 104 9.89 -3.88 11.10
CA GLN A 104 9.57 -3.10 12.31
C GLN A 104 8.05 -3.01 12.55
N GLN A 105 7.26 -2.74 11.51
CA GLN A 105 5.82 -2.61 11.68
C GLN A 105 5.13 -3.95 12.02
N VAL A 106 5.66 -5.07 11.51
CA VAL A 106 5.18 -6.41 11.88
C VAL A 106 5.59 -6.77 13.31
N GLU A 107 6.79 -6.39 13.74
CA GLU A 107 7.24 -6.54 15.13
C GLU A 107 6.29 -5.79 16.09
N ASP A 108 5.99 -4.51 15.78
CA ASP A 108 5.08 -3.68 16.57
C ASP A 108 3.66 -4.28 16.65
N LEU A 109 3.19 -4.92 15.57
CA LEU A 109 1.91 -5.62 15.54
C LEU A 109 1.94 -6.86 16.44
N LEU A 110 2.96 -7.71 16.30
CA LEU A 110 3.08 -8.96 17.05
C LEU A 110 3.38 -8.74 18.54
N ALA A 111 3.92 -7.57 18.91
CA ALA A 111 4.03 -7.15 20.31
C ALA A 111 2.67 -6.93 20.98
N LYS A 112 1.59 -6.76 20.21
CA LYS A 112 0.24 -6.42 20.70
C LYS A 112 -0.81 -7.48 20.38
N VAL A 113 -0.61 -8.26 19.33
CA VAL A 113 -1.59 -9.21 18.80
C VAL A 113 -1.00 -10.62 18.81
N PRO A 114 -1.70 -11.63 19.35
CA PRO A 114 -1.25 -13.02 19.27
C PRO A 114 -1.01 -13.44 17.82
N ARG A 115 0.08 -14.18 17.57
CA ARG A 115 0.44 -14.65 16.22
C ARG A 115 -0.67 -15.45 15.53
N THR A 116 -1.52 -16.14 16.30
CA THR A 116 -2.69 -16.89 15.81
C THR A 116 -3.82 -16.00 15.27
N HIS A 117 -3.86 -14.73 15.64
CA HIS A 117 -4.84 -13.74 15.14
C HIS A 117 -4.30 -12.96 13.93
N VAL A 118 -3.10 -13.27 13.43
CA VAL A 118 -2.48 -12.57 12.31
C VAL A 118 -2.17 -13.54 11.18
N MET A 119 -2.65 -13.22 9.98
CA MET A 119 -2.27 -13.89 8.74
C MET A 119 -1.39 -12.96 7.91
N PHE A 120 -0.22 -13.44 7.49
CA PHE A 120 0.66 -12.72 6.58
C PHE A 120 0.51 -13.29 5.18
N LEU A 121 0.34 -12.40 4.20
CA LEU A 121 0.24 -12.72 2.77
C LEU A 121 1.35 -11.98 2.03
N LEU A 122 1.94 -12.61 1.01
CA LEU A 122 2.82 -11.91 0.08
C LEU A 122 2.05 -11.54 -1.18
N ILE A 123 2.30 -10.34 -1.73
CA ILE A 123 1.65 -9.89 -2.95
C ILE A 123 1.98 -10.76 -4.16
N GLU A 124 3.20 -11.34 -4.22
CA GLU A 124 3.56 -12.32 -5.24
C GLU A 124 2.74 -13.61 -5.14
N ASP A 125 2.45 -14.11 -3.94
CA ASP A 125 1.62 -15.31 -3.76
C ASP A 125 0.19 -15.06 -4.29
N MET A 126 -0.37 -13.87 -4.02
CA MET A 126 -1.68 -13.48 -4.57
C MET A 126 -1.69 -13.35 -6.09
N ARG A 127 -0.54 -13.04 -6.71
CA ARG A 127 -0.41 -12.94 -8.16
C ARG A 127 -0.22 -14.31 -8.80
N ASP A 128 0.63 -15.14 -8.20
CA ASP A 128 1.12 -16.37 -8.80
C ASP A 128 0.21 -17.57 -8.45
N ALA A 129 -0.47 -17.53 -7.30
CA ALA A 129 -1.38 -18.57 -6.82
C ALA A 129 -2.59 -18.00 -6.04
N PRO A 130 -3.44 -17.16 -6.67
CA PRO A 130 -4.57 -16.49 -5.98
C PRO A 130 -5.57 -17.47 -5.35
N GLU A 131 -5.84 -18.61 -5.98
CA GLU A 131 -6.76 -19.64 -5.48
C GLU A 131 -6.26 -20.27 -4.17
N VAL A 132 -4.95 -20.50 -4.07
CA VAL A 132 -4.30 -21.05 -2.86
C VAL A 132 -4.38 -20.03 -1.74
N VAL A 133 -4.00 -18.77 -2.01
CA VAL A 133 -4.08 -17.70 -1.01
C VAL A 133 -5.52 -17.50 -0.52
N PHE A 134 -6.51 -17.55 -1.41
CA PHE A 134 -7.91 -17.45 -1.03
C PHE A 134 -8.36 -18.62 -0.15
N SER A 135 -7.97 -19.85 -0.50
CA SER A 135 -8.20 -21.04 0.32
C SER A 135 -7.60 -20.90 1.73
N ASP A 136 -6.39 -20.36 1.82
CA ASP A 136 -5.72 -20.12 3.10
C ASP A 136 -6.44 -19.06 3.93
N ILE A 137 -6.94 -17.99 3.29
CA ILE A 137 -7.78 -16.97 3.95
C ILE A 137 -9.07 -17.60 4.47
N CYS A 138 -9.74 -18.42 3.66
CA CYS A 138 -10.96 -19.12 4.08
C CYS A 138 -10.68 -20.01 5.30
N THR A 139 -9.57 -20.73 5.31
CA THR A 139 -9.13 -21.56 6.44
C THR A 139 -8.84 -20.72 7.68
N PHE A 140 -8.10 -19.61 7.53
CA PHE A 140 -7.79 -18.68 8.62
C PHE A 140 -9.04 -18.03 9.23
N LEU A 141 -10.06 -17.76 8.41
CA LEU A 141 -11.36 -17.23 8.85
C LEU A 141 -12.36 -18.32 9.21
N GLU A 142 -12.00 -19.60 9.07
CA GLU A 142 -12.88 -20.75 9.29
C GLU A 142 -14.22 -20.61 8.51
N ILE A 143 -14.16 -20.12 7.27
CA ILE A 143 -15.31 -19.99 6.38
C ILE A 143 -15.27 -21.03 5.27
N GLU A 144 -16.41 -21.24 4.61
CA GLU A 144 -16.49 -22.11 3.45
C GLU A 144 -15.51 -21.65 2.36
N ASN A 145 -14.79 -22.61 1.80
CA ASN A 145 -13.86 -22.35 0.71
C ASN A 145 -14.60 -22.36 -0.63
N THR A 146 -14.71 -21.19 -1.23
CA THR A 146 -15.38 -20.97 -2.51
C THR A 146 -14.42 -20.58 -3.64
N ALA A 147 -13.12 -20.88 -3.48
CA ALA A 147 -12.07 -20.52 -4.43
C ALA A 147 -12.41 -20.94 -5.88
N SER A 148 -12.90 -22.17 -6.06
CA SER A 148 -13.28 -22.75 -7.35
C SER A 148 -14.40 -22.02 -8.10
N SER A 149 -15.17 -21.19 -7.38
CA SER A 149 -16.28 -20.41 -7.91
C SER A 149 -15.99 -18.90 -7.94
N THR A 150 -14.77 -18.50 -7.61
CA THR A 150 -14.35 -17.10 -7.50
C THR A 150 -13.55 -16.67 -8.71
N ASP A 151 -13.88 -15.51 -9.28
CA ASP A 151 -13.10 -14.91 -10.37
C ASP A 151 -11.98 -14.02 -9.81
N PHE A 152 -10.73 -14.42 -10.07
CA PHE A 152 -9.52 -13.71 -9.61
C PHE A 152 -8.98 -12.69 -10.62
N GLN A 153 -9.84 -12.16 -11.49
CA GLN A 153 -9.47 -11.11 -12.45
C GLN A 153 -8.73 -9.92 -11.82
N VAL A 154 -7.62 -9.53 -12.45
CA VAL A 154 -6.84 -8.35 -12.06
C VAL A 154 -7.54 -7.07 -12.55
N LEU A 155 -8.32 -6.43 -11.67
CA LEU A 155 -9.10 -5.23 -12.03
C LEU A 155 -8.29 -3.92 -11.98
N ASN A 156 -7.24 -3.86 -11.15
CA ASN A 156 -6.51 -2.63 -10.82
C ASN A 156 -5.06 -2.64 -11.32
N THR A 157 -4.87 -2.53 -12.63
CA THR A 157 -3.54 -2.21 -13.19
C THR A 157 -3.21 -0.74 -12.91
N ALA A 158 -1.97 -0.42 -12.54
CA ALA A 158 -1.54 0.95 -12.28
C ALA A 158 -1.90 1.88 -13.46
N ARG A 159 -2.57 3.00 -13.18
CA ARG A 159 -2.98 3.98 -14.20
C ARG A 159 -2.30 5.32 -13.97
N LYS A 160 -1.69 5.88 -15.00
CA LYS A 160 -1.10 7.23 -14.99
C LYS A 160 -1.75 8.12 -16.06
N PRO A 161 -1.87 9.43 -15.85
CA PRO A 161 -2.41 10.30 -16.88
C PRO A 161 -1.41 10.38 -18.04
N ARG A 162 -1.84 10.00 -19.24
CA ARG A 162 -1.17 10.16 -20.55
C ARG A 162 -0.66 11.60 -20.72
N SER A 163 -1.48 12.58 -20.32
CA SER A 163 -1.09 13.99 -20.32
C SER A 163 -1.46 14.70 -19.02
N ARG A 164 -0.44 15.21 -18.32
CA ARG A 164 -0.62 16.03 -17.11
C ARG A 164 -1.27 17.39 -17.39
N LYS A 165 -1.05 17.97 -18.58
CA LYS A 165 -1.69 19.24 -19.00
C LYS A 165 -3.20 19.07 -19.14
N ILE A 166 -3.62 17.96 -19.74
CA ILE A 166 -5.04 17.59 -19.84
C ILE A 166 -5.62 17.38 -18.43
N ASN A 167 -4.91 16.67 -17.55
CA ASN A 167 -5.36 16.44 -16.17
C ASN A 167 -5.63 17.75 -15.41
N LYS A 168 -4.68 18.70 -15.43
CA LYS A 168 -4.84 20.02 -14.81
C LYS A 168 -6.01 20.81 -15.39
N ARG A 169 -6.22 20.73 -16.72
CA ARG A 169 -7.34 21.39 -17.38
C ARG A 169 -8.67 20.78 -16.96
N LEU A 170 -8.74 19.45 -16.84
CA LEU A 170 -9.93 18.74 -16.35
C LEU A 170 -10.24 19.06 -14.88
N GLU A 171 -9.22 19.09 -14.01
CA GLU A 171 -9.36 19.52 -12.61
C GLU A 171 -9.89 20.96 -12.52
N TRP A 172 -9.39 21.86 -13.37
CA TRP A 172 -9.88 23.24 -13.44
C TRP A 172 -11.33 23.31 -13.96
N LEU A 173 -11.69 22.54 -14.98
CA LEU A 173 -13.05 22.48 -15.52
C LEU A 173 -14.04 21.92 -14.49
N GLU A 174 -13.63 20.91 -13.71
CA GLU A 174 -14.44 20.33 -12.64
C GLU A 174 -14.66 21.32 -11.51
N ARG A 175 -13.57 21.95 -11.04
CA ARG A 175 -13.62 22.95 -9.96
C ARG A 175 -14.52 24.14 -10.30
N ASN A 176 -14.48 24.60 -11.55
CA ASN A 176 -15.30 25.72 -12.01
C ASN A 176 -16.67 25.30 -12.57
N ARG A 177 -17.03 23.99 -12.51
CA ARG A 177 -18.31 23.44 -12.98
C ARG A 177 -18.64 23.80 -14.44
N LEU A 178 -17.62 23.88 -15.29
CA LEU A 178 -17.76 24.32 -16.69
C LEU A 178 -18.19 23.22 -17.65
N LEU A 179 -18.13 21.95 -17.23
CA LEU A 179 -18.62 20.81 -17.98
C LEU A 179 -19.35 19.83 -17.05
N PRO A 180 -20.32 19.04 -17.57
CA PRO A 180 -21.00 18.05 -16.74
C PRO A 180 -20.01 16.97 -16.28
N LYS A 181 -20.11 16.59 -15.00
CA LYS A 181 -19.16 15.69 -14.32
C LYS A 181 -18.89 14.38 -15.09
N ARG A 182 -19.93 13.77 -15.68
CA ARG A 182 -19.82 12.54 -16.47
C ARG A 182 -18.87 12.66 -17.67
N TRP A 183 -18.80 13.84 -18.30
CA TRP A 183 -17.89 14.10 -19.43
C TRP A 183 -16.46 14.28 -18.94
N ILE A 184 -16.29 15.00 -17.83
CA ILE A 184 -15.00 15.17 -17.18
C ILE A 184 -14.43 13.82 -16.74
N GLU A 185 -15.24 12.97 -16.11
CA GLU A 185 -14.87 11.60 -15.72
C GLU A 185 -14.47 10.73 -16.93
N LYS A 186 -15.21 10.81 -18.04
CA LYS A 186 -14.86 10.09 -19.29
C LYS A 186 -13.53 10.57 -19.86
N MET A 187 -13.28 11.88 -19.85
CA MET A 187 -12.00 12.46 -20.30
C MET A 187 -10.84 12.12 -19.37
N PHE A 188 -11.06 12.10 -18.04
CA PHE A 188 -10.07 11.61 -17.08
C PHE A 188 -9.71 10.16 -17.38
N LYS A 189 -10.70 9.27 -17.58
CA LYS A 189 -10.48 7.86 -17.95
C LYS A 189 -9.71 7.72 -19.27
N ALA A 190 -10.09 8.46 -20.31
CA ALA A 190 -9.43 8.42 -21.63
C ALA A 190 -7.98 8.96 -21.57
N ASN A 191 -7.71 9.87 -20.64
CA ASN A 191 -6.38 10.36 -20.36
C ASN A 191 -5.56 9.40 -19.49
N MET A 192 -6.01 8.18 -19.15
CA MET A 192 -5.21 7.22 -18.38
C MET A 192 -4.42 6.24 -19.28
N SER A 193 -3.20 5.94 -18.87
CA SER A 193 -2.26 4.95 -19.43
C SER A 193 -2.06 3.84 -18.42
N THR A 194 -1.98 2.59 -18.87
CA THR A 194 -1.68 1.39 -18.07
C THR A 194 -0.18 1.08 -17.96
N THR A 195 0.70 2.00 -18.40
CA THR A 195 2.15 1.84 -18.27
C THR A 195 2.55 1.73 -16.79
N GLY A 196 3.23 0.63 -16.44
CA GLY A 196 3.83 0.42 -15.13
C GLY A 196 4.78 1.55 -14.72
N ASN A 197 5.16 1.58 -13.45
CA ASN A 197 6.19 2.52 -13.00
C ASN A 197 7.52 2.17 -13.66
N PRO A 198 8.29 3.14 -14.18
CA PRO A 198 9.64 2.86 -14.61
C PRO A 198 10.43 2.31 -13.41
N PRO A 199 11.27 1.28 -13.61
CA PRO A 199 12.08 0.74 -12.53
C PRO A 199 13.04 1.81 -11.98
N LEU A 200 13.46 1.64 -10.73
CA LEU A 200 14.53 2.44 -10.16
C LEU A 200 15.82 2.25 -10.98
N ARG A 201 16.67 3.28 -11.05
CA ARG A 201 18.00 3.13 -11.63
C ARG A 201 18.76 2.04 -10.85
N PRO A 202 19.51 1.13 -11.50
CA PRO A 202 20.16 0.00 -10.83
C PRO A 202 20.99 0.41 -9.60
N GLU A 203 21.82 1.44 -9.75
CA GLU A 203 22.65 1.98 -8.65
C GLU A 203 21.81 2.43 -7.44
N PHE A 204 20.69 3.12 -7.70
CA PHE A 204 19.81 3.58 -6.63
C PHE A 204 18.96 2.45 -6.04
N ARG A 205 18.58 1.45 -6.85
CA ARG A 205 17.90 0.24 -6.36
C ARG A 205 18.77 -0.46 -5.32
N GLU A 206 20.08 -0.57 -5.54
CA GLU A 206 21.00 -1.17 -4.56
C GLU A 206 21.08 -0.34 -3.26
N ILE A 207 21.10 0.98 -3.35
CA ILE A 207 21.04 1.85 -2.15
C ILE A 207 19.77 1.57 -1.33
N VAL A 208 18.62 1.51 -1.99
CA VAL A 208 17.33 1.24 -1.34
C VAL A 208 17.29 -0.18 -0.76
N ARG A 209 17.78 -1.17 -1.50
CA ARG A 209 17.87 -2.57 -1.04
C ARG A 209 18.75 -2.70 0.20
N LYS A 210 19.96 -2.10 0.17
CA LYS A 210 20.88 -2.10 1.31
C LYS A 210 20.26 -1.44 2.53
N HIS A 211 19.49 -0.36 2.36
CA HIS A 211 18.77 0.31 3.44
C HIS A 211 17.75 -0.62 4.12
N PHE A 212 17.03 -1.43 3.35
CA PHE A 212 16.00 -2.33 3.89
C PHE A 212 16.49 -3.71 4.31
N ARG A 213 17.76 -4.07 4.07
CA ARG A 213 18.28 -5.43 4.29
C ARG A 213 17.98 -5.99 5.68
N SER A 214 18.36 -5.26 6.74
CA SER A 214 18.15 -5.72 8.12
C SER A 214 16.67 -5.81 8.49
N ASP A 215 15.83 -4.93 7.93
CA ASP A 215 14.39 -4.95 8.17
C ASP A 215 13.71 -6.13 7.45
N VAL A 216 14.18 -6.49 6.25
CA VAL A 216 13.72 -7.68 5.52
C VAL A 216 14.15 -8.97 6.23
N GLU A 217 15.38 -9.02 6.76
CA GLU A 217 15.86 -10.16 7.58
C GLU A 217 15.02 -10.32 8.85
N LEU A 218 14.69 -9.22 9.54
CA LEU A 218 13.75 -9.20 10.65
C LEU A 218 12.38 -9.74 10.23
N LEU A 219 11.83 -9.22 9.12
CA LEU A 219 10.52 -9.62 8.61
C LEU A 219 10.48 -11.12 8.29
N GLN A 220 11.49 -11.66 7.61
CA GLN A 220 11.63 -13.08 7.28
C GLN A 220 11.53 -13.96 8.53
N ASN A 221 12.23 -13.57 9.60
CA ASN A 221 12.21 -14.30 10.87
C ASN A 221 10.84 -14.24 11.54
N LEU A 222 10.20 -13.06 11.56
CA LEU A 222 8.89 -12.85 12.21
C LEU A 222 7.76 -13.63 11.52
N ILE A 223 7.77 -13.71 10.18
CA ILE A 223 6.71 -14.36 9.42
C ILE A 223 7.00 -15.83 9.11
N GLY A 224 8.24 -16.29 9.31
CA GLY A 224 8.67 -17.66 9.03
C GLY A 224 8.65 -18.02 7.55
N ARG A 225 8.97 -17.07 6.67
CA ARG A 225 9.00 -17.25 5.21
C ARG A 225 10.36 -16.81 4.68
N ASP A 226 10.88 -17.55 3.71
CA ASP A 226 12.08 -17.16 2.98
C ASP A 226 11.80 -15.93 2.11
N LEU A 227 12.49 -14.82 2.42
CA LEU A 227 12.45 -13.56 1.68
C LEU A 227 13.82 -13.22 1.07
N SER A 228 14.75 -14.19 0.99
CA SER A 228 16.08 -14.03 0.38
C SER A 228 16.02 -13.36 -1.00
N ARG A 229 15.04 -13.74 -1.82
CA ARG A 229 14.78 -13.16 -3.15
C ARG A 229 14.51 -11.65 -3.13
N TRP A 230 14.11 -11.07 -2.01
CA TRP A 230 13.94 -9.62 -1.89
C TRP A 230 15.28 -8.88 -1.67
N LEU A 231 16.30 -9.62 -1.24
CA LEU A 231 17.66 -9.16 -1.00
C LEU A 231 18.62 -9.45 -2.17
N ASP A 232 18.17 -10.23 -3.15
CA ASP A 232 18.93 -10.60 -4.35
C ASP A 232 18.64 -9.64 -5.53
N ASP A 233 19.40 -9.79 -6.63
CA ASP A 233 19.31 -9.00 -7.86
C ASP A 233 18.16 -9.40 -8.81
#